data_AF-A0A2U0A0V2-F1
#
_entry.id   AF-A0A2U0A0V2-F1
#
_cell.length_a   1.000
_cell.length_b   1.000
_cell.length_c   1.000
_cell.angle_alpha   90.00
_cell.angle_beta   90.00
_cell.angle_gamma   90.00
#
_symmetry.space_group_name_H-M   'P 1'
#
loop_
_entity.id
_entity.type
_entity.pdbx_description
1 polymer ?
#
loop_
_entity_poly.entity_id
_entity_poly.type
_entity_poly.pdbx_seq_one_letter_code
_entity_poly.pdbx_strand_id
1 'polypeptide(L)'
;MADYLVQYIEQMEDQGVTNPVEIDIVGFSRGAAEARMFANVVDDIIRVAQSGADFSDPGSIDELSYIYEYLRREHDPYVDVNIGSAIEADMNRLRAALDYLTRDCNARIDLNLNFIGLFDTVPHYGVRQRNDIQQLRLGIPASADYAAHAVAVNEHRSDFAGVSIHDAPTTANSATRIERGFIGAHSDIGGGYAEGDLSDVAFMWMAQQAESAGVEMDRGYIRRELWDEVTNPIVHDSVDVCQSSLHCFSGPDRAFMFANGNNVVNQQAWSGAAGDNSMDYAESQPFFDQQFMEDVPCGVSGYSTCREKGAGRGGNRTKVGAIILEDESNPTEAIDTYSEWLTAHYGLNIDINHSDLRP
;
A
#
# COMPACT_ATOMS: atom_id res chain seq x y z
N MET A 1 -5.28 -12.81 -10.85
CA MET A 1 -6.29 -12.84 -9.77
C MET A 1 -7.66 -13.33 -10.25
N ALA A 2 -8.23 -12.77 -11.33
CA ALA A 2 -9.52 -13.23 -11.88
C ALA A 2 -9.62 -14.73 -12.19
N ASP A 3 -8.66 -15.27 -12.95
CA ASP A 3 -8.71 -16.69 -13.33
C ASP A 3 -8.76 -17.61 -12.11
N TYR A 4 -8.09 -17.22 -11.03
CA TYR A 4 -8.12 -17.95 -9.77
C TYR A 4 -9.47 -17.83 -9.07
N LEU A 5 -10.08 -16.63 -9.06
CA LEU A 5 -11.42 -16.42 -8.51
C LEU A 5 -12.44 -17.31 -9.24
N VAL A 6 -12.37 -17.40 -10.58
CA VAL A 6 -13.27 -18.27 -11.37
C VAL A 6 -13.08 -19.72 -11.01
N GLN A 7 -11.84 -20.22 -11.05
CA GLN A 7 -11.54 -21.62 -10.73
C GLN A 7 -11.98 -21.98 -9.32
N TYR A 8 -11.81 -21.05 -8.37
CA TYR A 8 -12.24 -21.25 -6.99
C TYR A 8 -13.76 -21.28 -6.87
N ILE A 9 -14.47 -20.37 -7.56
CA ILE A 9 -15.93 -20.35 -7.60
C ILE A 9 -16.48 -21.65 -8.22
N GLU A 10 -15.93 -22.09 -9.36
CA GLU A 10 -16.30 -23.37 -10.00
C GLU A 10 -16.14 -24.54 -9.02
N GLN A 11 -15.01 -24.58 -8.31
CA GLN A 11 -14.74 -25.61 -7.32
C GLN A 11 -15.75 -25.58 -6.16
N MET A 12 -16.19 -24.41 -5.73
CA MET A 12 -17.17 -24.23 -4.65
C MET A 12 -18.59 -24.63 -5.09
N GLU A 13 -18.98 -24.30 -6.33
CA GLU A 13 -20.23 -24.76 -6.93
C GLU A 13 -20.26 -26.28 -7.07
N ASP A 14 -19.18 -26.90 -7.56
CA ASP A 14 -19.05 -28.36 -7.69
C ASP A 14 -19.17 -29.07 -6.33
N GLN A 15 -18.76 -28.40 -5.24
CA GLN A 15 -18.88 -28.89 -3.87
C GLN A 15 -20.24 -28.60 -3.21
N GLY A 16 -21.12 -27.86 -3.89
CA GLY A 16 -22.43 -27.48 -3.37
C GLY A 16 -22.38 -26.54 -2.17
N VAL A 17 -21.32 -25.73 -2.04
CA VAL A 17 -21.19 -24.76 -0.96
C VAL A 17 -22.17 -23.61 -1.19
N THR A 18 -22.95 -23.28 -0.16
CA THR A 18 -23.97 -22.21 -0.20
C THR A 18 -23.67 -21.05 0.73
N ASN A 19 -22.56 -21.09 1.47
CA ASN A 19 -22.15 -20.00 2.34
C ASN A 19 -21.51 -18.87 1.51
N PRO A 20 -21.53 -17.63 2.00
CA PRO A 20 -20.81 -16.55 1.36
C PRO A 20 -19.33 -16.90 1.18
N VAL A 21 -18.79 -16.57 0.02
CA VAL A 21 -17.36 -16.65 -0.26
C VAL A 21 -16.75 -15.32 0.18
N GLU A 22 -16.03 -15.35 1.29
CA GLU A 22 -15.25 -14.22 1.79
C GLU A 22 -14.03 -14.01 0.89
N ILE A 23 -13.87 -12.79 0.38
CA ILE A 23 -12.74 -12.38 -0.46
C ILE A 23 -11.88 -11.39 0.33
N ASP A 24 -10.69 -11.83 0.67
CA ASP A 24 -9.65 -11.01 1.29
C ASP A 24 -8.56 -10.71 0.24
N ILE A 25 -8.25 -9.43 0.06
CA ILE A 25 -7.30 -8.95 -0.95
C ILE A 25 -6.17 -8.23 -0.24
N VAL A 26 -4.92 -8.61 -0.53
CA VAL A 26 -3.73 -7.91 -0.03
C VAL A 26 -2.85 -7.49 -1.20
N GLY A 27 -2.31 -6.28 -1.14
CA GLY A 27 -1.38 -5.80 -2.17
C GLY A 27 -0.37 -4.80 -1.64
N PHE A 28 0.81 -4.80 -2.25
CA PHE A 28 1.88 -3.83 -1.99
C PHE A 28 2.22 -3.07 -3.29
N SER A 29 2.46 -1.76 -3.21
CA SER A 29 2.96 -0.95 -4.33
C SER A 29 1.98 -0.96 -5.51
N ARG A 30 2.46 -1.33 -6.70
CA ARG A 30 1.63 -1.60 -7.87
C ARG A 30 0.64 -2.74 -7.65
N GLY A 31 1.02 -3.75 -6.87
CA GLY A 31 0.11 -4.81 -6.45
C GLY A 31 -1.03 -4.29 -5.57
N ALA A 32 -0.82 -3.21 -4.80
CA ALA A 32 -1.89 -2.54 -4.06
C ALA A 32 -2.84 -1.78 -5.01
N ALA A 33 -2.32 -1.18 -6.08
CA ALA A 33 -3.16 -0.58 -7.12
C ALA A 33 -3.99 -1.67 -7.84
N GLU A 34 -3.37 -2.80 -8.20
CA GLU A 34 -4.05 -3.96 -8.79
C GLU A 34 -5.08 -4.58 -7.84
N ALA A 35 -4.81 -4.65 -6.53
CA ALA A 35 -5.76 -5.09 -5.52
C ALA A 35 -7.01 -4.21 -5.49
N ARG A 36 -6.85 -2.88 -5.56
CA ARG A 36 -7.97 -1.93 -5.62
C ARG A 36 -8.76 -2.07 -6.93
N MET A 37 -8.07 -2.25 -8.05
CA MET A 37 -8.72 -2.53 -9.35
C MET A 37 -9.54 -3.81 -9.28
N PHE A 38 -8.96 -4.89 -8.76
CA PHE A 38 -9.62 -6.18 -8.62
C PHE A 38 -10.84 -6.08 -7.69
N ALA A 39 -10.73 -5.39 -6.56
CA ALA A 39 -11.84 -5.12 -5.64
C ALA A 39 -13.03 -4.42 -6.33
N ASN A 40 -12.75 -3.44 -7.20
CA ASN A 40 -13.81 -2.76 -7.96
C ASN A 40 -14.49 -3.67 -8.98
N VAL A 41 -13.77 -4.64 -9.57
CA VAL A 41 -14.40 -5.64 -10.44
C VAL A 41 -15.28 -6.60 -9.62
N VAL A 42 -14.83 -6.99 -8.43
CA VAL A 42 -15.65 -7.81 -7.50
C VAL A 42 -16.92 -7.06 -7.07
N ASP A 43 -16.84 -5.75 -6.77
CA ASP A 43 -18.02 -4.91 -6.49
C ASP A 43 -19.01 -4.91 -7.65
N ASP A 44 -18.51 -4.77 -8.89
CA ASP A 44 -19.34 -4.83 -10.09
C ASP A 44 -20.05 -6.19 -10.21
N ILE A 45 -19.35 -7.31 -9.97
CA ILE A 45 -19.93 -8.67 -9.94
C ILE A 45 -21.05 -8.77 -8.88
N ILE A 46 -20.79 -8.31 -7.66
CA ILE A 46 -21.74 -8.37 -6.54
C ILE A 46 -23.02 -7.60 -6.89
N ARG A 47 -22.89 -6.37 -7.39
CA ARG A 47 -24.04 -5.53 -7.76
C ARG A 47 -24.89 -6.17 -8.85
N VAL A 48 -24.24 -6.78 -9.82
CA VAL A 48 -24.89 -7.50 -10.92
C VAL A 48 -25.65 -8.70 -10.38
N ALA A 49 -25.00 -9.56 -9.59
CA ALA A 49 -25.66 -10.72 -8.98
C ALA A 49 -26.89 -10.33 -8.12
N GLN A 50 -26.81 -9.20 -7.39
CA GLN A 50 -27.88 -8.72 -6.52
C GLN A 50 -29.06 -8.06 -7.26
N SER A 51 -28.87 -7.58 -8.49
CA SER A 51 -29.93 -6.90 -9.24
C SER A 51 -31.08 -7.84 -9.64
N GLY A 52 -30.84 -9.16 -9.62
CA GLY A 52 -31.82 -10.17 -10.05
C GLY A 52 -32.13 -10.08 -11.55
N ALA A 53 -31.27 -9.40 -12.32
CA ALA A 53 -31.40 -9.31 -13.76
C ALA A 53 -31.34 -10.71 -14.40
N ASP A 54 -32.24 -10.95 -15.36
CA ASP A 54 -32.22 -12.18 -16.15
C ASP A 54 -31.15 -12.03 -17.23
N PHE A 55 -29.95 -12.53 -16.95
CA PHE A 55 -28.80 -12.41 -17.85
C PHE A 55 -28.91 -13.22 -19.14
N SER A 56 -29.99 -13.98 -19.31
CA SER A 56 -30.35 -14.56 -20.60
C SER A 56 -31.02 -13.55 -21.55
N ASP A 57 -31.44 -12.37 -21.05
CA ASP A 57 -31.99 -11.24 -21.82
C ASP A 57 -30.87 -10.25 -22.26
N PRO A 58 -30.64 -10.09 -23.57
CA PRO A 58 -29.67 -9.13 -24.11
C PRO A 58 -29.89 -7.66 -23.70
N GLY A 59 -31.10 -7.27 -23.28
CA GLY A 59 -31.38 -5.91 -22.79
C GLY A 59 -30.87 -5.63 -21.38
N SER A 60 -30.68 -6.66 -20.56
CA SER A 60 -30.09 -6.56 -19.22
C SER A 60 -28.56 -6.45 -19.25
N ILE A 61 -27.96 -6.84 -20.37
CA ILE A 61 -26.53 -6.71 -20.66
C ILE A 61 -26.14 -5.24 -20.82
N ASP A 62 -27.06 -4.29 -21.07
CA ASP A 62 -26.74 -2.86 -21.19
C ASP A 62 -26.23 -2.20 -19.89
N GLU A 63 -26.62 -2.69 -18.71
CA GLU A 63 -26.04 -2.23 -17.42
C GLU A 63 -24.61 -2.71 -17.25
N LEU A 64 -24.33 -3.95 -17.70
CA LEU A 64 -22.98 -4.47 -17.81
C LEU A 64 -22.21 -3.82 -18.95
N SER A 65 -22.85 -3.37 -20.03
CA SER A 65 -22.22 -2.70 -21.17
C SER A 65 -21.50 -1.42 -20.76
N TYR A 66 -21.91 -0.73 -19.69
CA TYR A 66 -21.15 0.39 -19.12
C TYR A 66 -19.84 -0.09 -18.47
N ILE A 67 -19.89 -1.17 -17.69
CA ILE A 67 -18.70 -1.83 -17.12
C ILE A 67 -17.82 -2.37 -18.27
N TYR A 68 -18.43 -2.97 -19.29
CA TYR A 68 -17.81 -3.57 -20.47
C TYR A 68 -17.17 -2.53 -21.40
N GLU A 69 -17.82 -1.39 -21.66
CA GLU A 69 -17.27 -0.27 -22.45
C GLU A 69 -16.16 0.45 -21.70
N TYR A 70 -16.25 0.56 -20.38
CA TYR A 70 -15.20 1.18 -19.55
C TYR A 70 -13.93 0.31 -19.49
N LEU A 71 -14.09 -1.02 -19.44
CA LEU A 71 -12.99 -1.98 -19.53
C LEU A 71 -12.41 -2.11 -20.96
N ARG A 72 -13.20 -1.76 -21.99
CA ARG A 72 -12.84 -1.81 -23.41
C ARG A 72 -12.19 -0.49 -23.86
N ARG A 73 -11.00 -0.15 -23.37
CA ARG A 73 -10.20 0.95 -23.96
C ARG A 73 -9.47 0.50 -25.22
N GLU A 74 -10.21 0.23 -26.30
CA GLU A 74 -9.62 0.12 -27.64
C GLU A 74 -9.01 1.46 -28.13
N HIS A 75 -9.18 2.58 -27.41
CA HIS A 75 -8.66 3.91 -27.78
C HIS A 75 -8.03 4.68 -26.57
N ASP A 76 -6.97 4.14 -25.95
CA ASP A 76 -6.04 4.99 -25.19
C ASP A 76 -4.80 5.35 -26.04
N PRO A 77 -4.66 6.60 -26.52
CA PRO A 77 -3.48 7.03 -27.27
C PRO A 77 -2.19 7.13 -26.44
N TYR A 78 -2.21 6.79 -25.15
CA TYR A 78 -1.07 6.87 -24.23
C TYR A 78 -0.60 5.51 -23.68
N VAL A 79 -1.17 4.38 -24.13
CA VAL A 79 -0.67 3.04 -23.77
C VAL A 79 0.58 2.72 -24.60
N ASP A 80 1.72 2.61 -23.93
CA ASP A 80 2.91 2.00 -24.51
C ASP A 80 2.64 0.51 -24.74
N VAL A 81 2.70 0.09 -26.01
CA VAL A 81 2.39 -1.25 -26.52
C VAL A 81 3.15 -2.40 -25.83
N ASN A 82 4.19 -2.11 -25.05
CA ASN A 82 5.01 -3.12 -24.39
C ASN A 82 4.67 -3.36 -22.90
N ILE A 83 3.98 -2.45 -22.20
CA ILE A 83 3.61 -2.59 -20.77
C ILE A 83 2.10 -2.83 -20.60
N GLY A 84 1.27 -2.31 -21.52
CA GLY A 84 -0.18 -2.48 -21.49
C GLY A 84 -0.65 -3.93 -21.61
N SER A 85 0.15 -4.82 -22.20
CA SER A 85 -0.27 -6.18 -22.55
C SER A 85 -0.55 -7.11 -21.36
N ALA A 86 0.11 -6.93 -20.21
CA ALA A 86 -0.10 -7.77 -19.03
C ALA A 86 -1.37 -7.37 -18.26
N ILE A 87 -1.54 -6.08 -18.01
CA ILE A 87 -2.76 -5.53 -17.39
C ILE A 87 -3.95 -5.77 -18.33
N GLU A 88 -3.81 -5.52 -19.63
CA GLU A 88 -4.86 -5.78 -20.62
C GLU A 88 -5.21 -7.28 -20.72
N ALA A 89 -4.23 -8.19 -20.63
CA ALA A 89 -4.50 -9.62 -20.58
C ALA A 89 -5.26 -10.01 -19.29
N ASP A 90 -4.90 -9.44 -18.14
CA ASP A 90 -5.58 -9.70 -16.86
C ASP A 90 -6.98 -9.07 -16.81
N MET A 91 -7.19 -7.92 -17.44
CA MET A 91 -8.52 -7.33 -17.61
C MET A 91 -9.39 -8.13 -18.60
N ASN A 92 -8.81 -8.66 -19.67
CA ASN A 92 -9.52 -9.56 -20.59
C ASN A 92 -9.89 -10.91 -19.93
N ARG A 93 -9.06 -11.39 -18.99
CA ARG A 93 -9.36 -12.55 -18.14
C ARG A 93 -10.45 -12.26 -17.13
N LEU A 94 -10.40 -11.11 -16.45
CA LEU A 94 -11.49 -10.59 -15.59
C LEU A 94 -12.81 -10.50 -16.35
N ARG A 95 -12.77 -10.07 -17.62
CA ARG A 95 -13.92 -10.02 -18.51
C ARG A 95 -14.48 -11.40 -18.84
N ALA A 96 -13.63 -12.35 -19.20
CA ALA A 96 -14.06 -13.73 -19.48
C ALA A 96 -14.62 -14.42 -18.23
N ALA A 97 -14.04 -14.14 -17.06
CA ALA A 97 -14.50 -14.58 -15.76
C ALA A 97 -15.90 -14.07 -15.43
N LEU A 98 -16.12 -12.76 -15.57
CA LEU A 98 -17.41 -12.13 -15.37
C LEU A 98 -18.46 -12.66 -16.36
N ASP A 99 -18.12 -12.79 -17.65
CA ASP A 99 -19.02 -13.34 -18.67
C ASP A 99 -19.45 -14.79 -18.34
N TYR A 100 -18.54 -15.61 -17.84
CA TYR A 100 -18.84 -16.99 -17.42
C TYR A 100 -19.75 -17.03 -16.19
N LEU A 101 -19.42 -16.27 -15.13
CA LEU A 101 -20.19 -16.20 -13.89
C LEU A 101 -21.61 -15.65 -14.09
N THR A 102 -21.79 -14.78 -15.08
CA THR A 102 -23.07 -14.13 -15.37
C THR A 102 -23.95 -14.98 -16.30
N ARG A 103 -23.35 -15.80 -17.17
CA ARG A 103 -24.04 -16.48 -18.28
C ARG A 103 -24.25 -17.98 -18.06
N ASP A 104 -23.27 -18.66 -17.49
CA ASP A 104 -23.27 -20.12 -17.33
C ASP A 104 -23.51 -20.53 -15.87
N CYS A 105 -23.05 -19.74 -14.91
CA CYS A 105 -23.49 -19.86 -13.53
C CYS A 105 -24.82 -19.11 -13.36
N ASN A 106 -25.88 -19.80 -12.97
CA ASN A 106 -27.14 -19.19 -12.53
C ASN A 106 -26.97 -18.61 -11.10
N ALA A 107 -25.83 -17.96 -10.88
CA ALA A 107 -25.07 -17.94 -9.63
C ALA A 107 -25.87 -17.31 -8.49
N ARG A 108 -26.41 -18.17 -7.62
CA ARG A 108 -26.78 -17.82 -6.25
C ARG A 108 -25.54 -17.75 -5.35
N ILE A 109 -24.40 -17.36 -5.90
CA ILE A 109 -23.14 -17.29 -5.17
C ILE A 109 -23.13 -15.95 -4.47
N ASP A 110 -23.14 -16.00 -3.14
CA ASP A 110 -23.03 -14.85 -2.29
C ASP A 110 -21.53 -14.53 -2.14
N LEU A 111 -21.04 -13.51 -2.85
CA LEU A 111 -19.66 -13.04 -2.69
C LEU A 111 -19.65 -11.91 -1.67
N ASN A 112 -18.73 -11.97 -0.72
CA ASN A 112 -18.51 -10.89 0.22
C ASN A 112 -17.08 -10.36 0.09
N LEU A 113 -16.94 -9.05 -0.10
CA LEU A 113 -15.65 -8.40 -0.15
C LEU A 113 -15.22 -8.01 1.27
N ASN A 114 -14.65 -8.95 1.99
CA ASN A 114 -14.43 -8.84 3.43
C ASN A 114 -13.32 -7.84 3.79
N PHE A 115 -12.09 -8.09 3.32
CA PHE A 115 -10.92 -7.31 3.72
C PHE A 115 -10.07 -6.87 2.54
N ILE A 116 -9.63 -5.61 2.56
CA ILE A 116 -8.63 -5.06 1.63
C ILE A 116 -7.45 -4.51 2.43
N GLY A 117 -6.32 -5.21 2.40
CA GLY A 117 -5.06 -4.80 3.03
C GLY A 117 -4.07 -4.22 2.02
N LEU A 118 -3.68 -2.96 2.20
CA LEU A 118 -2.82 -2.25 1.25
C LEU A 118 -1.54 -1.79 1.92
N PHE A 119 -0.42 -1.97 1.23
CA PHE A 119 0.88 -1.40 1.60
C PHE A 119 1.30 -0.40 0.52
N ASP A 120 1.44 0.85 0.92
CA ASP A 120 1.95 2.00 0.19
C ASP A 120 1.58 2.01 -1.31
N THR A 121 0.30 2.27 -1.60
CA THR A 121 -0.24 2.18 -2.96
C THR A 121 0.45 3.17 -3.89
N VAL A 122 1.10 2.65 -4.94
CA VAL A 122 1.70 3.45 -6.00
C VAL A 122 1.10 3.02 -7.34
N PRO A 123 0.32 3.87 -8.02
CA PRO A 123 -0.13 3.59 -9.37
C PRO A 123 1.06 3.67 -10.32
N HIS A 124 1.04 2.85 -11.35
CA HIS A 124 2.01 2.98 -12.43
C HIS A 124 1.34 2.70 -13.78
N TYR A 125 0.91 3.76 -14.44
CA TYR A 125 0.34 3.71 -15.80
C TYR A 125 1.31 4.35 -16.80
N GLY A 126 1.99 3.54 -17.61
CA GLY A 126 2.97 3.98 -18.61
C GLY A 126 4.32 4.45 -18.03
N VAL A 127 5.18 5.04 -18.86
CA VAL A 127 6.54 5.52 -18.51
C VAL A 127 6.57 6.88 -17.80
N ARG A 128 5.41 7.51 -17.58
CA ARG A 128 5.29 8.80 -16.86
C ARG A 128 4.09 8.74 -15.92
N GLN A 129 4.35 8.88 -14.62
CA GLN A 129 3.34 9.05 -13.58
C GLN A 129 2.40 10.22 -13.94
N ARG A 130 1.11 9.95 -14.10
CA ARG A 130 0.03 10.95 -14.21
C ARG A 130 -1.05 10.66 -13.17
N ASN A 131 -2.01 11.56 -13.07
CA ASN A 131 -3.21 11.33 -12.27
C ASN A 131 -4.11 10.31 -12.99
N ASP A 132 -3.84 9.04 -12.74
CA ASP A 132 -4.53 7.91 -13.37
C ASP A 132 -5.54 7.24 -12.43
N ILE A 133 -5.88 7.90 -11.32
CA ILE A 133 -6.74 7.38 -10.25
C ILE A 133 -8.14 7.04 -10.76
N GLN A 134 -8.69 7.91 -11.60
CA GLN A 134 -10.01 7.71 -12.20
C GLN A 134 -9.92 6.60 -13.26
N GLN A 135 -8.90 6.64 -14.12
CA GLN A 135 -8.64 5.65 -15.17
C GLN A 135 -8.45 4.24 -14.62
N LEU A 136 -7.79 4.11 -13.47
CA LEU A 136 -7.51 2.85 -12.78
C LEU A 136 -8.55 2.50 -11.72
N ARG A 137 -9.61 3.30 -11.55
CA ARG A 137 -10.67 3.11 -10.53
C ARG A 137 -10.10 2.75 -9.15
N LEU A 138 -9.14 3.53 -8.66
CA LEU A 138 -8.48 3.19 -7.41
C LEU A 138 -9.36 3.47 -6.17
N GLY A 139 -10.61 3.92 -6.28
CA GLY A 139 -11.48 4.03 -5.08
C GLY A 139 -11.63 2.70 -4.34
N ILE A 140 -11.85 2.74 -3.01
CA ILE A 140 -12.26 1.55 -2.27
C ILE A 140 -13.78 1.38 -2.48
N PRO A 141 -14.26 0.24 -2.99
CA PRO A 141 -15.68 0.06 -3.23
C PRO A 141 -16.50 0.09 -1.93
N ALA A 142 -17.75 0.53 -2.04
CA ALA A 142 -18.65 0.61 -0.89
C ALA A 142 -19.04 -0.76 -0.34
N SER A 143 -18.97 -1.81 -1.16
CA SER A 143 -19.21 -3.21 -0.77
C SER A 143 -18.08 -3.84 0.04
N ALA A 144 -16.89 -3.23 0.09
CA ALA A 144 -15.84 -3.75 0.95
C ALA A 144 -16.23 -3.57 2.42
N ASP A 145 -16.23 -4.63 3.21
CA ASP A 145 -16.56 -4.52 4.64
C ASP A 145 -15.47 -3.77 5.39
N TYR A 146 -14.20 -4.06 5.07
CA TYR A 146 -13.04 -3.49 5.74
C TYR A 146 -11.90 -3.15 4.76
N ALA A 147 -11.26 -1.99 4.95
CA ALA A 147 -10.03 -1.64 4.24
C ALA A 147 -9.01 -0.96 5.16
N ALA A 148 -7.77 -1.42 5.05
CA ALA A 148 -6.62 -0.90 5.78
C ALA A 148 -5.49 -0.54 4.81
N HIS A 149 -4.83 0.59 5.03
CA HIS A 149 -3.72 1.06 4.20
C HIS A 149 -2.56 1.57 5.06
N ALA A 150 -1.41 0.89 4.97
CA ALA A 150 -0.16 1.34 5.58
C ALA A 150 0.62 2.19 4.57
N VAL A 151 1.00 3.42 4.94
CA VAL A 151 1.61 4.41 4.04
C VAL A 151 3.03 4.75 4.52
N ALA A 152 3.98 4.82 3.58
CA ALA A 152 5.34 5.26 3.88
C ALA A 152 5.39 6.78 4.07
N VAL A 153 5.93 7.27 5.20
CA VAL A 153 6.06 8.72 5.42
C VAL A 153 7.40 9.29 4.95
N ASN A 154 8.42 8.45 4.72
CA ASN A 154 9.75 8.85 4.27
C ASN A 154 10.07 8.38 2.83
N GLU A 155 9.05 8.13 2.00
CA GLU A 155 9.25 7.91 0.57
C GLU A 155 9.19 9.23 -0.20
N HIS A 156 10.24 9.52 -0.95
CA HIS A 156 10.47 10.83 -1.56
C HIS A 156 10.63 10.76 -3.09
N ARG A 157 10.74 9.58 -3.71
CA ARG A 157 10.95 9.48 -5.15
C ARG A 157 9.75 10.05 -5.92
N SER A 158 10.03 10.96 -6.86
CA SER A 158 9.00 11.57 -7.72
C SER A 158 8.21 10.55 -8.54
N ASP A 159 8.83 9.42 -8.87
CA ASP A 159 8.20 8.34 -9.64
C ASP A 159 7.40 7.34 -8.79
N PHE A 160 7.25 7.62 -7.49
CA PHE A 160 6.54 6.78 -6.51
C PHE A 160 5.37 7.53 -5.87
N ALA A 161 4.52 8.16 -6.69
CA ALA A 161 3.36 8.88 -6.17
C ALA A 161 2.46 7.95 -5.34
N GLY A 162 2.15 8.32 -4.09
CA GLY A 162 1.24 7.57 -3.23
C GLY A 162 -0.22 7.88 -3.55
N VAL A 163 -1.12 6.92 -3.33
CA VAL A 163 -2.57 7.13 -3.49
C VAL A 163 -3.32 6.74 -2.21
N SER A 164 -3.93 7.73 -1.57
CA SER A 164 -4.78 7.53 -0.40
C SER A 164 -5.99 6.66 -0.73
N ILE A 165 -6.50 5.92 0.26
CA ILE A 165 -7.82 5.27 0.20
C ILE A 165 -8.97 6.26 0.35
N HIS A 166 -8.68 7.49 0.78
CA HIS A 166 -9.66 8.55 1.01
C HIS A 166 -9.84 9.46 -0.20
N ASP A 167 -11.04 10.04 -0.33
CA ASP A 167 -11.37 10.97 -1.41
C ASP A 167 -10.75 12.36 -1.24
N ALA A 168 -10.43 12.78 -0.01
CA ALA A 168 -9.91 14.12 0.26
C ALA A 168 -9.00 14.14 1.50
N PRO A 169 -8.09 15.12 1.62
CA PRO A 169 -7.23 15.28 2.80
C PRO A 169 -7.98 15.50 4.11
N THR A 170 -9.23 15.97 4.02
CA THR A 170 -10.09 16.24 5.18
C THR A 170 -10.94 15.05 5.59
N THR A 171 -10.87 13.93 4.86
CA THR A 171 -11.63 12.71 5.18
C THR A 171 -10.93 11.97 6.32
N ALA A 172 -11.70 11.70 7.37
CA ALA A 172 -11.23 10.96 8.54
C ALA A 172 -11.32 9.45 8.32
N ASN A 173 -10.47 8.70 9.02
CA ASN A 173 -10.64 7.26 9.15
C ASN A 173 -12.00 6.92 9.77
N SER A 174 -12.57 5.79 9.36
CA SER A 174 -13.76 5.20 9.96
C SER A 174 -13.40 3.90 10.69
N ALA A 175 -14.38 3.26 11.33
CA ALA A 175 -14.16 1.98 11.99
C ALA A 175 -13.69 0.87 11.03
N THR A 176 -13.92 1.01 9.73
CA THR A 176 -13.61 -0.01 8.71
C THR A 176 -12.89 0.54 7.48
N ARG A 177 -12.43 1.78 7.53
CA ARG A 177 -11.60 2.44 6.50
C ARG A 177 -10.48 3.18 7.20
N ILE A 178 -9.31 2.54 7.26
CA ILE A 178 -8.20 2.98 8.11
C ILE A 178 -6.94 3.14 7.29
N GLU A 179 -6.40 4.34 7.24
CA GLU A 179 -5.12 4.68 6.63
C GLU A 179 -4.16 5.21 7.68
N ARG A 180 -2.95 4.66 7.76
CA ARG A 180 -1.95 5.05 8.75
C ARG A 180 -0.55 5.15 8.15
N GLY A 181 0.18 6.18 8.55
CA GLY A 181 1.57 6.40 8.20
C GLY A 181 2.53 5.57 9.06
N PHE A 182 3.65 5.16 8.47
CA PHE A 182 4.71 4.43 9.14
C PHE A 182 6.06 4.99 8.70
N ILE A 183 7.03 5.02 9.63
CA ILE A 183 8.39 5.45 9.37
C ILE A 183 9.07 4.53 8.35
N GLY A 184 9.84 5.12 7.44
CA GLY A 184 10.58 4.43 6.38
C GLY A 184 10.13 4.79 4.97
N ALA A 185 10.91 4.32 4.00
CA ALA A 185 10.61 4.42 2.58
C ALA A 185 9.67 3.30 2.12
N HIS A 186 9.32 3.29 0.83
CA HIS A 186 8.32 2.36 0.26
C HIS A 186 8.50 0.88 0.66
N SER A 187 9.73 0.35 0.57
CA SER A 187 10.02 -1.05 0.92
C SER A 187 10.29 -1.27 2.42
N ASP A 188 10.40 -0.21 3.22
CA ASP A 188 10.35 -0.33 4.68
C ASP A 188 8.90 -0.55 5.17
N ILE A 189 7.89 -0.38 4.31
CA ILE A 189 6.48 -0.62 4.64
C ILE A 189 5.99 -1.93 4.02
N GLY A 190 6.22 -2.13 2.72
CA GLY A 190 5.76 -3.34 2.03
C GLY A 190 6.74 -4.50 2.01
N GLY A 191 7.93 -4.33 2.57
CA GLY A 191 9.03 -5.29 2.50
C GLY A 191 9.79 -5.25 1.17
N GLY A 192 10.99 -5.83 1.17
CA GLY A 192 11.79 -6.05 -0.03
C GLY A 192 13.21 -5.49 0.01
N TYR A 193 13.60 -4.74 1.06
CA TYR A 193 15.01 -4.53 1.32
C TYR A 193 15.67 -5.83 1.82
N ALA A 194 16.93 -6.05 1.41
CA ALA A 194 17.70 -7.21 1.85
C ALA A 194 18.31 -7.01 3.25
N GLU A 195 18.28 -5.78 3.74
CA GLU A 195 18.71 -5.39 5.07
C GLU A 195 17.53 -4.79 5.82
N GLY A 196 17.58 -4.95 7.14
CA GLY A 196 16.55 -4.47 8.03
C GLY A 196 15.29 -5.31 8.04
N ASP A 197 14.51 -5.13 9.10
CA ASP A 197 13.23 -5.81 9.36
C ASP A 197 12.13 -4.79 9.75
N LEU A 198 12.33 -3.51 9.44
CA LEU A 198 11.39 -2.44 9.78
C LEU A 198 9.99 -2.64 9.17
N SER A 199 9.89 -3.34 8.04
CA SER A 199 8.60 -3.72 7.42
C SER A 199 7.72 -4.58 8.30
N ASP A 200 8.29 -5.26 9.29
CA ASP A 200 7.54 -6.15 10.18
C ASP A 200 6.60 -5.34 11.08
N VAL A 201 6.90 -4.06 11.34
CA VAL A 201 5.98 -3.13 12.02
C VAL A 201 4.68 -2.96 11.22
N ALA A 202 4.79 -2.59 9.95
CA ALA A 202 3.62 -2.37 9.09
C ALA A 202 2.88 -3.69 8.83
N PHE A 203 3.60 -4.80 8.66
CA PHE A 203 3.04 -6.14 8.52
C PHE A 203 2.21 -6.53 9.75
N MET A 204 2.75 -6.37 10.95
CA MET A 204 2.06 -6.73 12.19
C MET A 204 0.84 -5.85 12.45
N TRP A 205 0.91 -4.56 12.10
CA TRP A 205 -0.26 -3.70 12.09
C TRP A 205 -1.34 -4.19 11.12
N MET A 206 -0.96 -4.52 9.88
CA MET A 206 -1.90 -5.05 8.88
C MET A 206 -2.52 -6.37 9.33
N ALA A 207 -1.74 -7.26 9.97
CA ALA A 207 -2.25 -8.49 10.54
C ALA A 207 -3.32 -8.23 11.63
N GLN A 208 -3.14 -7.21 12.48
CA GLN A 208 -4.17 -6.80 13.44
C GLN A 208 -5.44 -6.25 12.75
N GLN A 209 -5.29 -5.52 11.64
CA GLN A 209 -6.43 -5.04 10.86
C GLN A 209 -7.20 -6.20 10.21
N ALA A 210 -6.47 -7.17 9.64
CA ALA A 210 -7.04 -8.38 9.05
C ALA A 210 -7.83 -9.19 10.09
N GLU A 211 -7.25 -9.42 11.28
CA GLU A 211 -7.94 -10.10 12.39
C GLU A 211 -9.18 -9.33 12.86
N SER A 212 -9.13 -8.00 12.86
CA SER A 212 -10.29 -7.15 13.19
C SER A 212 -11.42 -7.27 12.16
N ALA A 213 -11.08 -7.64 10.91
CA ALA A 213 -12.01 -7.99 9.85
C ALA A 213 -12.37 -9.49 9.82
N GLY A 214 -11.93 -10.28 10.82
CA GLY A 214 -12.24 -11.71 10.91
C GLY A 214 -11.36 -12.63 10.08
N VAL A 215 -10.28 -12.13 9.45
CA VAL A 215 -9.31 -12.95 8.73
C VAL A 215 -8.50 -13.79 9.71
N GLU A 216 -8.38 -15.10 9.43
CA GLU A 216 -7.59 -16.02 10.25
C GLU A 216 -6.09 -15.89 9.95
N MET A 217 -5.32 -15.39 10.92
CA MET A 217 -3.85 -15.28 10.83
C MET A 217 -3.15 -16.40 11.59
N ASP A 218 -2.19 -17.10 10.96
CA ASP A 218 -1.34 -18.08 11.66
C ASP A 218 -0.26 -17.37 12.49
N ARG A 219 -0.63 -16.94 13.70
CA ARG A 219 0.28 -16.35 14.69
C ARG A 219 1.42 -17.29 15.09
N GLY A 220 1.26 -18.60 14.92
CA GLY A 220 2.32 -19.57 15.17
C GLY A 220 3.39 -19.54 14.09
N TYR A 221 3.01 -19.35 12.83
CA TYR A 221 3.92 -19.16 11.71
C TYR A 221 4.67 -17.84 11.83
N ILE A 222 3.96 -16.73 12.08
CA ILE A 222 4.54 -15.40 12.27
C ILE A 222 5.69 -15.45 13.30
N ARG A 223 5.44 -16.04 14.47
CA ARG A 223 6.45 -16.16 15.52
C ARG A 223 7.65 -17.03 15.16
N ARG A 224 7.46 -18.07 14.33
CA ARG A 224 8.58 -18.92 13.89
C ARG A 224 9.49 -18.20 12.91
N GLU A 225 8.92 -17.32 12.09
CA GLU A 225 9.65 -16.49 11.13
C GLU A 225 10.18 -15.19 11.76
N LEU A 226 9.87 -14.93 13.04
CA LEU A 226 10.28 -13.76 13.82
C LEU A 226 9.74 -12.43 13.28
N TRP A 227 8.57 -12.44 12.61
CA TRP A 227 7.94 -11.21 12.12
C TRP A 227 7.14 -10.46 13.19
N ASP A 228 7.06 -10.97 14.43
CA ASP A 228 6.45 -10.30 15.58
C ASP A 228 7.45 -9.52 16.45
N GLU A 229 8.69 -9.36 15.99
CA GLU A 229 9.74 -8.55 16.60
C GLU A 229 10.58 -7.84 15.53
N VAL A 230 11.21 -6.72 15.88
CA VAL A 230 12.09 -5.94 15.01
C VAL A 230 13.45 -5.84 15.68
N THR A 231 14.46 -6.47 15.09
CA THR A 231 15.81 -6.64 15.67
C THR A 231 16.88 -5.85 14.92
N ASN A 232 16.55 -5.39 13.71
CA ASN A 232 17.41 -4.66 12.81
C ASN A 232 16.64 -3.50 12.14
N PRO A 233 16.20 -2.49 12.92
CA PRO A 233 15.26 -1.46 12.46
C PRO A 233 15.94 -0.39 11.58
N ILE A 234 16.49 -0.80 10.44
CA ILE A 234 17.17 0.07 9.48
C ILE A 234 16.11 0.83 8.68
N VAL A 235 16.28 2.15 8.63
CA VAL A 235 15.50 3.08 7.83
C VAL A 235 16.23 3.35 6.53
N HIS A 236 15.50 3.22 5.43
CA HIS A 236 16.01 3.49 4.10
C HIS A 236 15.39 4.75 3.50
N ASP A 237 16.09 5.29 2.51
CA ASP A 237 15.58 6.31 1.61
C ASP A 237 16.09 6.01 0.21
N SER A 238 15.17 5.86 -0.73
CA SER A 238 15.44 5.49 -2.12
C SER A 238 15.67 6.67 -3.08
N VAL A 239 15.75 7.93 -2.62
CA VAL A 239 16.15 9.05 -3.50
C VAL A 239 17.68 9.15 -3.70
N ASP A 240 18.15 9.74 -4.79
CA ASP A 240 19.57 10.06 -4.93
C ASP A 240 19.99 11.18 -3.97
N VAL A 241 21.22 11.10 -3.43
CA VAL A 241 21.72 12.04 -2.42
C VAL A 241 21.98 13.43 -3.01
N CYS A 242 21.56 14.48 -2.31
CA CYS A 242 21.86 15.87 -2.67
C CYS A 242 23.38 16.14 -2.69
N GLN A 243 23.87 16.72 -3.79
CA GLN A 243 25.16 17.39 -3.81
C GLN A 243 25.01 18.79 -3.16
N SER A 244 25.65 18.99 -2.01
CA SER A 244 25.94 20.29 -1.36
C SER A 244 24.96 20.87 -0.31
N SER A 245 25.46 21.90 0.37
CA SER A 245 25.38 22.23 1.80
C SER A 245 24.15 22.99 2.29
N LEU A 246 22.94 22.68 1.81
CA LEU A 246 21.70 23.18 2.41
C LEU A 246 20.69 22.03 2.55
N HIS A 247 20.60 21.46 3.76
CA HIS A 247 19.44 20.70 4.27
C HIS A 247 19.00 19.53 3.35
N CYS A 248 19.74 18.43 3.41
CA CYS A 248 19.51 17.22 2.59
C CYS A 248 18.42 16.29 3.13
N PHE A 249 17.21 16.83 3.33
CA PHE A 249 15.94 16.07 3.40
C PHE A 249 14.93 16.57 2.35
N SER A 250 15.40 17.43 1.43
CA SER A 250 14.63 18.06 0.36
C SER A 250 14.97 17.40 -0.98
N GLY A 251 14.95 16.07 -1.04
CA GLY A 251 14.87 15.39 -2.32
C GLY A 251 13.62 15.86 -3.09
N PRO A 252 13.34 15.33 -4.30
CA PRO A 252 11.94 15.38 -4.74
C PRO A 252 11.05 14.92 -3.58
N ASP A 253 9.89 15.54 -3.41
CA ASP A 253 8.89 15.00 -2.49
C ASP A 253 7.83 14.33 -3.35
N ARG A 254 7.43 13.09 -3.00
CA ARG A 254 6.45 12.39 -3.82
C ARG A 254 5.11 13.10 -3.73
N ALA A 255 4.36 13.04 -4.82
CA ALA A 255 2.96 13.39 -4.78
C ALA A 255 2.20 12.35 -3.94
N PHE A 256 1.32 12.81 -3.06
CA PHE A 256 0.34 11.99 -2.38
C PHE A 256 -1.06 12.41 -2.85
N MET A 257 -1.70 11.54 -3.61
CA MET A 257 -2.93 11.81 -4.33
C MET A 257 -4.13 11.17 -3.62
N PHE A 258 -5.32 11.73 -3.81
CA PHE A 258 -6.55 11.22 -3.20
C PHE A 258 -7.48 10.58 -4.23
N ALA A 259 -8.33 9.65 -3.77
CA ALA A 259 -9.17 8.80 -4.62
C ALA A 259 -10.14 9.59 -5.52
N ASN A 260 -10.44 10.86 -5.21
CA ASN A 260 -11.22 11.73 -6.09
C ASN A 260 -10.50 12.16 -7.38
N GLY A 261 -9.19 11.91 -7.46
CA GLY A 261 -8.37 12.24 -8.62
C GLY A 261 -8.27 13.74 -8.91
N ASN A 262 -8.40 14.63 -7.92
CA ASN A 262 -8.16 16.06 -8.08
C ASN A 262 -7.34 16.65 -6.93
N ASN A 263 -7.43 16.06 -5.74
CA ASN A 263 -6.61 16.46 -4.62
C ASN A 263 -5.25 15.76 -4.66
N VAL A 264 -4.20 16.58 -4.57
CA VAL A 264 -2.81 16.16 -4.46
C VAL A 264 -2.15 17.03 -3.40
N VAL A 265 -1.41 16.40 -2.50
CA VAL A 265 -0.51 17.06 -1.56
C VAL A 265 0.90 16.52 -1.73
N ASN A 266 1.87 17.24 -1.19
CA ASN A 266 3.23 16.74 -1.02
C ASN A 266 3.25 15.77 0.18
N GLN A 267 3.98 14.66 0.11
CA GLN A 267 4.03 13.66 1.18
C GLN A 267 4.50 14.25 2.52
N GLN A 268 5.45 15.18 2.51
CA GLN A 268 5.89 15.87 3.73
C GLN A 268 4.82 16.82 4.31
N ALA A 269 3.82 17.20 3.52
CA ALA A 269 2.67 18.00 3.95
C ALA A 269 1.44 17.13 4.28
N TRP A 270 1.50 15.83 4.04
CA TRP A 270 0.44 14.90 4.43
C TRP A 270 0.53 14.62 5.92
N SER A 271 -0.47 15.09 6.67
CA SER A 271 -0.54 14.97 8.13
C SER A 271 -1.37 13.76 8.57
N GLY A 272 -1.23 12.63 7.87
CA GLY A 272 -2.08 11.46 8.11
C GLY A 272 -3.52 11.61 7.61
N ALA A 273 -4.38 10.65 7.98
CA ALA A 273 -5.82 10.76 7.76
C ALA A 273 -6.41 11.86 8.68
N ALA A 274 -7.49 12.52 8.25
CA ALA A 274 -7.96 13.69 9.00
C ALA A 274 -8.46 13.32 10.41
N GLY A 275 -8.03 14.07 11.42
CA GLY A 275 -8.57 13.96 12.78
C GLY A 275 -8.17 12.69 13.53
N ASP A 276 -7.13 12.00 13.09
CA ASP A 276 -6.51 10.91 13.83
C ASP A 276 -5.05 11.21 14.18
N ASN A 277 -4.43 10.31 14.96
CA ASN A 277 -3.02 10.41 15.33
C ASN A 277 -2.15 9.54 14.41
N SER A 278 -2.44 9.51 13.11
CA SER A 278 -1.56 8.84 12.14
C SER A 278 -0.23 9.57 12.03
N MET A 279 0.88 8.82 12.03
CA MET A 279 2.22 9.35 11.87
C MET A 279 2.30 10.15 10.57
N ASP A 280 2.81 11.36 10.69
CA ASP A 280 3.26 12.15 9.55
C ASP A 280 4.79 12.18 9.43
N TYR A 281 5.29 12.85 8.39
CA TYR A 281 6.73 12.97 8.17
C TYR A 281 7.45 13.65 9.34
N ALA A 282 6.86 14.69 9.95
CA ALA A 282 7.49 15.43 11.04
C ALA A 282 7.54 14.60 12.33
N GLU A 283 6.48 13.86 12.63
CA GLU A 283 6.40 12.93 13.76
C GLU A 283 7.34 11.74 13.63
N SER A 284 7.76 11.38 12.41
CA SER A 284 8.78 10.33 12.21
C SER A 284 10.19 10.76 12.59
N GLN A 285 10.50 12.06 12.52
CA GLN A 285 11.87 12.56 12.65
C GLN A 285 12.55 12.27 13.99
N PRO A 286 11.86 12.36 15.15
CA PRO A 286 12.49 12.10 16.44
C PRO A 286 12.89 10.63 16.66
N PHE A 287 12.35 9.70 15.87
CA PHE A 287 12.69 8.27 15.96
C PHE A 287 13.91 7.90 15.12
N PHE A 288 14.51 8.85 14.40
CA PHE A 288 15.47 8.56 13.35
C PHE A 288 16.93 8.87 13.76
N ASP A 289 17.75 7.83 13.82
CA ASP A 289 19.21 7.91 14.01
C ASP A 289 19.94 7.81 12.68
N GLN A 290 20.67 8.86 12.31
CA GLN A 290 21.42 8.96 11.05
C GLN A 290 22.74 8.16 10.99
N GLN A 291 22.95 7.19 11.88
CA GLN A 291 24.21 6.44 12.01
C GLN A 291 24.75 5.80 10.71
N PHE A 292 23.91 5.51 9.72
CA PHE A 292 24.35 4.94 8.44
C PHE A 292 24.75 5.98 7.39
N MET A 293 24.68 7.27 7.69
CA MET A 293 25.14 8.32 6.77
C MET A 293 26.64 8.59 6.94
N GLU A 294 27.36 8.68 5.82
CA GLU A 294 28.81 8.85 5.75
C GLU A 294 29.19 10.28 5.35
N ASP A 295 30.12 10.92 6.05
CA ASP A 295 30.66 12.22 5.64
C ASP A 295 31.64 12.08 4.47
N VAL A 296 31.35 12.72 3.33
CA VAL A 296 32.17 12.73 2.12
C VAL A 296 32.58 14.16 1.71
N PRO A 297 33.72 14.33 1.01
CA PRO A 297 34.11 15.64 0.49
C PRO A 297 33.19 16.11 -0.66
N CYS A 298 32.51 17.25 -0.53
CA CYS A 298 31.84 17.89 -1.66
C CYS A 298 32.86 18.70 -2.50
N GLY A 299 32.86 18.59 -3.83
CA GLY A 299 33.44 19.62 -4.71
C GLY A 299 32.42 20.75 -4.91
N VAL A 300 32.70 22.05 -4.89
CA VAL A 300 33.92 22.84 -5.08
C VAL A 300 33.88 24.05 -4.11
N SER A 301 35.06 24.47 -3.62
CA SER A 301 35.35 25.63 -2.76
C SER A 301 35.13 25.47 -1.24
N GLY A 302 36.23 25.09 -0.57
CA GLY A 302 36.55 25.49 0.80
C GLY A 302 35.51 25.16 1.88
N TYR A 303 35.55 23.93 2.38
CA TYR A 303 34.82 23.43 3.55
C TYR A 303 33.30 23.31 3.39
N SER A 304 32.87 22.29 2.63
CA SER A 304 31.60 21.61 2.89
C SER A 304 31.82 20.10 2.89
N THR A 305 31.52 19.46 4.02
CA THR A 305 31.30 18.00 4.10
C THR A 305 29.86 17.73 3.68
N CYS A 306 29.68 16.76 2.79
CA CYS A 306 28.38 16.23 2.39
C CYS A 306 28.14 14.95 3.15
N ARG A 307 26.88 14.54 3.32
CA ARG A 307 26.57 13.20 3.78
C ARG A 307 26.09 12.35 2.61
N GLU A 308 26.63 11.15 2.48
CA GLU A 308 26.16 10.12 1.58
C GLU A 308 25.49 8.97 2.35
N LYS A 309 24.63 8.22 1.67
CA LYS A 309 23.89 7.10 2.24
C LYS A 309 24.78 5.86 2.38
N GLY A 310 24.54 5.05 3.40
CA GLY A 310 25.23 3.77 3.56
C GLY A 310 24.85 2.76 2.46
N ALA A 311 25.81 1.92 2.06
CA ALA A 311 25.56 0.87 1.08
C ALA A 311 24.87 -0.36 1.71
N GLY A 312 23.84 -0.87 1.04
CA GLY A 312 23.29 -2.20 1.29
C GLY A 312 24.18 -3.32 0.73
N ARG A 313 23.83 -4.58 0.99
CA ARG A 313 24.54 -5.78 0.49
C ARG A 313 24.58 -5.85 -1.04
N GLY A 314 23.62 -5.22 -1.71
CA GLY A 314 23.59 -5.07 -3.16
C GLY A 314 24.45 -3.92 -3.72
N GLY A 315 25.13 -3.14 -2.87
CA GLY A 315 25.92 -1.97 -3.27
C GLY A 315 25.11 -0.69 -3.49
N ASN A 316 23.78 -0.76 -3.49
CA ASN A 316 22.91 0.41 -3.56
C ASN A 316 23.00 1.22 -2.26
N ARG A 317 23.13 2.54 -2.38
CA ARG A 317 23.26 3.45 -1.24
C ARG A 317 21.89 3.95 -0.81
N THR A 318 21.15 3.13 -0.05
CA THR A 318 19.78 3.42 0.40
C THR A 318 19.66 3.58 1.92
N LYS A 319 20.65 3.15 2.71
CA LYS A 319 20.58 3.22 4.17
C LYS A 319 20.79 4.65 4.64
N VAL A 320 19.86 5.16 5.42
CA VAL A 320 19.94 6.52 5.96
C VAL A 320 19.97 6.54 7.48
N GLY A 321 19.45 5.52 8.15
CA GLY A 321 19.47 5.48 9.61
C GLY A 321 18.86 4.24 10.23
N ALA A 322 18.62 4.29 11.54
CA ALA A 322 17.89 3.28 12.28
C ALA A 322 16.88 3.94 13.23
N ILE A 323 15.97 3.13 13.80
CA ILE A 323 15.07 3.59 14.86
C ILE A 323 15.86 3.85 16.15
N ILE A 324 15.69 5.01 16.77
CA ILE A 324 16.23 5.34 18.09
C ILE A 324 15.50 4.50 19.15
N LEU A 325 16.27 3.78 19.98
CA LEU A 325 15.71 2.98 21.08
C LEU A 325 15.56 3.78 22.38
N GLU A 326 16.44 4.74 22.65
CA GLU A 326 16.44 5.57 23.86
C GLU A 326 17.01 6.97 23.54
N ASP A 327 16.47 8.05 24.12
CA ASP A 327 17.09 9.38 24.02
C ASP A 327 18.33 9.47 24.91
N GLU A 328 19.50 9.17 24.35
CA GLU A 328 20.79 9.29 25.04
C GLU A 328 21.21 10.76 25.32
N SER A 329 20.55 11.73 24.66
CA SER A 329 21.00 13.12 24.60
C SER A 329 20.16 14.09 25.42
N ASN A 330 18.90 13.76 25.74
CA ASN A 330 17.99 14.65 26.45
C ASN A 330 16.89 13.93 27.26
N PRO A 331 17.24 13.23 28.37
CA PRO A 331 16.33 12.38 29.16
C PRO A 331 15.15 13.09 29.88
N THR A 332 14.84 14.35 29.54
CA THR A 332 13.82 15.20 30.16
C THR A 332 12.65 15.57 29.25
N GLU A 333 12.70 15.29 27.95
CA GLU A 333 11.53 15.33 27.07
C GLU A 333 11.07 13.89 26.82
N ALA A 334 9.83 13.58 27.17
CA ALA A 334 9.23 12.27 26.93
C ALA A 334 9.01 12.11 25.43
N ILE A 335 10.04 11.63 24.72
CA ILE A 335 9.82 10.96 23.46
C ILE A 335 9.63 9.49 23.82
N ASP A 336 8.36 9.08 23.91
CA ASP A 336 7.98 7.68 23.95
C ASP A 336 8.72 6.99 22.80
N THR A 337 9.48 5.91 23.05
CA THR A 337 10.19 5.13 22.02
C THR A 337 9.26 4.81 20.85
N TYR A 338 9.78 4.49 19.65
CA TYR A 338 8.88 4.18 18.52
C TYR A 338 7.87 3.06 18.86
N SER A 339 8.28 2.06 19.64
CA SER A 339 7.38 1.00 20.15
C SER A 339 6.29 1.54 21.08
N GLU A 340 6.65 2.44 22.01
CA GLU A 340 5.66 3.09 22.90
C GLU A 340 4.71 4.00 22.12
N TRP A 341 5.22 4.74 21.13
CA TRP A 341 4.41 5.56 20.23
C TRP A 341 3.40 4.70 19.45
N LEU A 342 3.85 3.59 18.86
CA LEU A 342 2.99 2.63 18.16
C LEU A 342 1.93 2.04 19.09
N THR A 343 2.29 1.72 20.33
CA THR A 343 1.35 1.22 21.33
C THR A 343 0.29 2.26 21.67
N ALA A 344 0.70 3.50 21.95
CA ALA A 344 -0.19 4.58 22.36
C ALA A 344 -1.12 5.06 21.23
N HIS A 345 -0.61 5.09 19.99
CA HIS A 345 -1.33 5.64 18.86
C HIS A 345 -2.09 4.59 18.06
N TYR A 346 -1.48 3.41 17.85
CA TYR A 346 -1.99 2.36 16.96
C TYR A 346 -2.47 1.11 17.72
N GLY A 347 -2.21 1.00 19.03
CA GLY A 347 -2.49 -0.22 19.80
C GLY A 347 -1.60 -1.39 19.37
N LEU A 348 -0.49 -1.11 18.70
CA LEU A 348 0.44 -2.11 18.18
C LEU A 348 1.56 -2.36 19.19
N ASN A 349 1.53 -3.53 19.82
CA ASN A 349 2.63 -3.99 20.66
C ASN A 349 3.59 -4.82 19.78
N ILE A 350 4.75 -4.26 19.46
CA ILE A 350 5.83 -4.94 18.76
C ILE A 350 7.15 -4.56 19.43
N ASP A 351 7.99 -5.56 19.73
CA ASP A 351 9.30 -5.29 20.32
C ASP A 351 10.24 -4.74 19.25
N ILE A 352 10.93 -3.64 19.54
CA ILE A 352 11.90 -3.02 18.63
C ILE A 352 13.22 -2.89 19.39
N ASN A 353 14.26 -3.54 18.90
CA ASN A 353 15.59 -3.53 19.48
C ASN A 353 16.68 -3.55 18.40
N HIS A 354 17.96 -3.47 18.79
CA HIS A 354 19.12 -3.41 17.89
C HIS A 354 19.98 -4.68 17.95
N SER A 355 19.42 -5.81 18.39
CA SER A 355 20.20 -7.03 18.64
C SER A 355 20.93 -7.56 17.39
N ASP A 356 20.41 -7.28 16.19
CA ASP A 356 21.01 -7.67 14.92
C ASP A 356 21.45 -6.47 14.04
N LEU A 357 21.50 -5.26 14.61
CA LEU A 357 21.97 -4.06 13.94
C LEU A 357 23.49 -4.14 13.70
N ARG A 358 23.90 -4.71 12.56
CA ARG A 358 25.32 -4.78 12.16
C ARG A 358 25.70 -3.56 11.30
N PRO A 359 26.73 -2.79 11.68
CA PRO A 359 27.22 -1.67 10.87
C PRO A 359 27.74 -2.10 9.50
#